data_AF-A0A973BSC6-F1
#
_entry.id   AF-A0A973BSC6-F1
#
_cell.length_a   1.000
_cell.length_b   1.000
_cell.length_c   1.000
_cell.angle_alpha   90.00
_cell.angle_beta   90.00
_cell.angle_gamma   90.00
#
_symmetry.space_group_name_H-M   'P 1'
#
loop_
_entity.id
_entity.type
_entity.pdbx_description
1 polymer ?
#
loop_
_entity_poly.entity_id
_entity_poly.type
_entity_poly.pdbx_seq_one_letter_code
_entity_poly.pdbx_strand_id
1 'polypeptide(L)'
;MIRRHSIRSRSIVVVGALALGAVACGDDAPSRADTVAAMTDVEVPAEWSAFAEQAQALDVAADQLCAVGSGAVADVSTAVASSREAWTYLNPWWFGPVMDRRSRFIVDSDVETAEIDALLDNGEPIDTTALRDLYGADQRGLGAIDAVLGEALDERTCEFVVANAELVRAEADALAAEWVDYGPTLGADDAAANEAIELMVNESLFALAALRDETDAGVVEATLRGIEWAMVGDGTDSAAGIAPLLDDDVAGQLAEQLAAAIADPSDGNLMAVEMTITTNVVSALGLAVQFSDADGDG
;
A
#
# COMPACT_ATOMS: atom_id res chain seq x y z
N MET A 1 15.55 18.93 -21.11
CA MET A 1 16.25 19.50 -19.93
C MET A 1 15.57 18.89 -18.72
N ILE A 2 16.12 17.79 -18.19
CA ILE A 2 15.44 16.88 -17.26
C ILE A 2 15.54 17.49 -15.84
N ARG A 3 14.40 17.89 -15.27
CA ARG A 3 14.30 18.30 -13.86
C ARG A 3 13.99 17.07 -13.02
N ARG A 4 15.01 16.55 -12.33
CA ARG A 4 14.83 15.62 -11.21
C ARG A 4 14.03 16.33 -10.12
N HIS A 5 12.84 15.82 -9.78
CA HIS A 5 12.16 16.24 -8.56
C HIS A 5 12.88 15.59 -7.38
N SER A 6 13.45 16.44 -6.54
CA SER A 6 14.05 16.07 -5.27
C SER A 6 12.90 15.95 -4.27
N ILE A 7 12.71 14.75 -3.74
CA ILE A 7 11.93 14.52 -2.53
C ILE A 7 12.60 15.35 -1.43
N ARG A 8 11.89 16.36 -0.92
CA ARG A 8 12.36 17.22 0.16
C ARG A 8 12.29 16.42 1.45
N SER A 9 13.44 16.05 1.99
CA SER A 9 13.56 15.62 3.38
C SER A 9 13.04 16.73 4.30
N ARG A 10 11.91 16.49 4.96
CA ARG A 10 11.40 17.38 6.02
C ARG A 10 12.18 17.08 7.28
N SER A 11 13.14 17.94 7.60
CA SER A 11 13.80 17.94 8.91
C SER A 11 12.79 18.38 9.99
N ILE A 12 12.21 17.42 10.71
CA ILE A 12 11.47 17.70 11.94
C ILE A 12 12.49 17.75 13.08
N VAL A 13 12.65 18.92 13.68
CA VAL A 13 13.42 19.11 14.91
C VAL A 13 12.49 18.87 16.09
N VAL A 14 12.50 17.64 16.63
CA VAL A 14 11.88 17.34 17.93
C VAL A 14 12.91 17.60 19.02
N VAL A 15 12.71 18.69 19.77
CA VAL A 15 13.44 18.94 21.02
C VAL A 15 12.66 18.25 22.15
N GLY A 16 13.04 17.02 22.46
CA GLY A 16 12.51 16.24 23.57
C GLY A 16 13.65 15.67 24.41
N ALA A 17 13.67 15.99 25.70
CA ALA A 17 14.76 15.68 26.63
C ALA A 17 14.90 14.16 26.88
N LEU A 18 15.98 13.56 26.40
CA LEU A 18 16.39 12.19 26.76
C LEU A 18 17.24 12.22 28.03
N ALA A 19 16.63 11.77 29.13
CA ALA A 19 17.35 11.32 30.30
C ALA A 19 18.19 10.10 29.92
N LEU A 20 19.51 10.25 29.97
CA LEU A 20 20.49 9.17 29.86
C LEU A 20 20.35 8.24 31.06
N GLY A 21 19.43 7.28 30.97
CA GLY A 21 19.42 6.07 31.78
C GLY A 21 20.28 5.02 31.08
N ALA A 22 21.44 4.71 31.66
CA ALA A 22 22.23 3.56 31.27
C ALA A 22 21.43 2.29 31.57
N VAL A 23 20.82 1.68 30.55
CA VAL A 23 20.24 0.34 30.64
C VAL A 23 21.36 -0.66 30.41
N ALA A 24 21.60 -1.48 31.42
CA ALA A 24 22.52 -2.59 31.36
C ALA A 24 22.03 -3.63 30.32
N CYS A 25 22.96 -4.18 29.54
CA CYS A 25 22.72 -5.31 28.65
C CYS A 25 22.12 -6.50 29.42
N GLY A 26 20.83 -6.72 29.27
CA GLY A 26 20.21 -8.04 29.36
C GLY A 26 19.92 -8.49 27.93
N ASP A 27 20.29 -9.73 27.59
CA ASP A 27 20.12 -10.36 26.28
C ASP A 27 18.64 -10.70 25.97
N ASP A 28 17.71 -9.80 26.27
CA ASP A 28 16.29 -10.02 25.99
C ASP A 28 15.98 -9.40 24.62
N ALA A 29 15.85 -10.26 23.61
CA ALA A 29 15.28 -9.88 22.31
C ALA A 29 13.90 -9.20 22.52
N PRO A 30 13.51 -8.24 21.66
CA PRO A 30 12.23 -7.58 21.80
C PRO A 30 11.08 -8.60 21.73
N SER A 31 10.01 -8.35 22.50
CA SER A 31 8.80 -9.16 22.39
C SER A 31 8.12 -8.90 21.05
N ARG A 32 7.26 -9.83 20.60
CA ARG A 32 6.49 -9.63 19.36
C ARG A 32 5.54 -8.45 19.51
N ALA A 33 4.91 -8.34 20.68
CA ALA A 33 4.08 -7.20 21.04
C ALA A 33 4.82 -5.87 20.87
N ASP A 34 6.01 -5.73 21.46
CA ASP A 34 6.79 -4.49 21.38
C ASP A 34 7.22 -4.17 19.93
N THR A 35 7.64 -5.17 19.16
CA THR A 35 8.01 -4.99 17.74
C THR A 35 6.82 -4.56 16.90
N VAL A 36 5.65 -5.19 17.05
CA VAL A 36 4.45 -4.84 16.29
C VAL A 36 3.94 -3.45 16.70
N ALA A 37 3.85 -3.18 18.00
CA ALA A 37 3.42 -1.87 18.51
C ALA A 37 4.29 -0.72 17.97
N ALA A 38 5.61 -0.92 17.89
CA ALA A 38 6.53 0.07 17.34
C ALA A 38 6.18 0.47 15.89
N MET A 39 5.63 -0.46 15.10
CA MET A 39 5.15 -0.18 13.74
C MET A 39 3.74 0.40 13.75
N THR A 40 2.82 -0.24 14.49
CA THR A 40 1.39 -0.06 14.30
C THR A 40 0.81 1.11 15.11
N ASP A 41 1.53 1.62 16.11
CA ASP A 41 1.07 2.76 16.91
C ASP A 41 1.29 4.11 16.19
N VAL A 42 2.31 4.20 15.33
CA VAL A 42 2.75 5.47 14.74
C VAL A 42 2.98 5.35 13.24
N GLU A 43 3.85 4.43 12.82
CA GLU A 43 4.33 4.39 11.43
C GLU A 43 3.24 3.95 10.46
N VAL A 44 2.54 2.83 10.74
CA VAL A 44 1.44 2.36 9.88
C VAL A 44 0.32 3.39 9.75
N PRO A 45 -0.21 3.99 10.84
CA PRO A 45 -1.17 5.09 10.72
C PRO A 45 -0.63 6.30 9.92
N ALA A 46 0.66 6.64 10.04
CA ALA A 46 1.25 7.73 9.30
C ALA A 46 1.31 7.45 7.79
N GLU A 47 1.65 6.23 7.38
CA GLU A 47 1.67 5.82 5.98
C GLU A 47 0.26 5.78 5.36
N TRP A 48 -0.76 5.33 6.12
CA TRP A 48 -2.15 5.46 5.68
C TRP A 48 -2.58 6.92 5.53
N SER A 49 -2.13 7.81 6.42
CA SER A 49 -2.35 9.26 6.27
C SER A 49 -1.62 9.81 5.03
N ALA A 50 -0.45 9.31 4.69
CA ALA A 50 0.28 9.71 3.48
C ALA A 50 -0.46 9.28 2.21
N PHE A 51 -1.05 8.08 2.20
CA PHE A 51 -1.93 7.65 1.11
C PHE A 51 -3.17 8.56 0.98
N ALA A 52 -3.82 8.92 2.09
CA ALA A 52 -4.94 9.87 2.08
C ALA A 52 -4.55 11.24 1.50
N GLU A 53 -3.33 11.74 1.78
CA GLU A 53 -2.81 12.97 1.16
C GLU A 53 -2.66 12.83 -0.37
N GLN A 54 -2.22 11.68 -0.88
CA GLN A 54 -2.14 11.45 -2.34
C GLN A 54 -3.53 11.39 -2.98
N ALA A 55 -4.47 10.68 -2.35
CA ALA A 55 -5.84 10.61 -2.83
C ALA A 55 -6.53 11.99 -2.81
N GLN A 56 -6.22 12.83 -1.82
CA GLN A 56 -6.66 14.23 -1.83
C GLN A 56 -6.06 15.04 -2.99
N ALA A 57 -4.78 14.82 -3.32
CA ALA A 57 -4.16 15.48 -4.48
C ALA A 57 -4.82 15.04 -5.79
N LEU A 58 -5.22 13.78 -5.91
CA LEU A 58 -5.99 13.26 -7.04
C LEU A 58 -7.37 13.93 -7.15
N ASP A 59 -8.13 14.04 -6.06
CA ASP A 59 -9.42 14.73 -6.01
C ASP A 59 -9.30 16.18 -6.53
N VAL A 60 -8.28 16.91 -6.06
CA VAL A 60 -7.99 18.28 -6.53
C VAL A 60 -7.61 18.33 -8.02
N ALA A 61 -6.87 17.33 -8.52
CA ALA A 61 -6.50 17.27 -9.94
C ALA A 61 -7.73 16.94 -10.82
N ALA A 62 -8.60 16.04 -10.38
CA ALA A 62 -9.84 15.69 -11.07
C ALA A 62 -10.80 16.88 -11.19
N ASP A 63 -10.94 17.68 -10.13
CA ASP A 63 -11.71 18.94 -10.17
C ASP A 63 -11.16 19.92 -11.21
N GLN A 64 -9.83 20.00 -11.35
CA GLN A 64 -9.19 20.86 -12.34
C GLN A 64 -9.38 20.36 -13.77
N LEU A 65 -9.48 19.04 -13.98
CA LEU A 65 -9.78 18.45 -15.29
C LEU A 65 -11.09 18.99 -15.86
N CYS A 66 -12.12 19.09 -15.03
CA CYS A 66 -13.44 19.57 -15.44
C CYS A 66 -13.42 21.07 -15.82
N ALA A 67 -12.58 21.86 -15.16
CA ALA A 67 -12.48 23.30 -15.38
C ALA A 67 -11.58 23.68 -16.56
N VAL A 68 -10.49 22.94 -16.78
CA VAL A 68 -9.43 23.25 -17.76
C VAL A 68 -9.52 22.36 -19.01
N GLY A 69 -10.23 21.23 -18.92
CA GLY A 69 -10.32 20.23 -19.97
C GLY A 69 -8.98 19.50 -20.16
N SER A 70 -8.68 19.13 -21.41
CA SER A 70 -7.52 18.29 -21.76
C SER A 70 -6.15 18.82 -21.35
N GLY A 71 -6.04 20.11 -20.99
CA GLY A 71 -4.81 20.71 -20.46
C GLY A 71 -4.37 20.17 -19.09
N ALA A 72 -5.27 19.52 -18.33
CA ALA A 72 -5.00 18.99 -16.99
C ALA A 72 -4.84 17.45 -16.95
N VAL A 73 -4.97 16.74 -18.07
CA VAL A 73 -4.87 15.26 -18.13
C VAL A 73 -3.56 14.76 -17.53
N ALA A 74 -2.43 15.41 -17.85
CA ALA A 74 -1.13 14.99 -17.34
C ALA A 74 -1.02 15.13 -15.81
N ASP A 75 -1.71 16.12 -15.22
CA ASP A 75 -1.73 16.32 -13.77
C ASP A 75 -2.57 15.24 -13.10
N VAL A 76 -3.71 14.87 -13.69
CA VAL A 76 -4.54 13.75 -13.19
C VAL A 76 -3.79 12.42 -13.31
N SER A 77 -3.20 12.10 -14.47
CA SER A 77 -2.42 10.86 -14.63
C SER A 77 -1.26 10.78 -13.63
N THR A 78 -0.60 11.91 -13.34
CA THR A 78 0.46 11.96 -12.31
C THR A 78 -0.12 11.66 -10.93
N ALA A 79 -1.26 12.25 -10.58
CA ALA A 79 -1.89 12.04 -9.29
C ALA A 79 -2.45 10.62 -9.12
N VAL A 80 -2.95 9.99 -10.20
CA VAL A 80 -3.35 8.58 -10.19
C VAL A 80 -2.13 7.69 -9.92
N ALA A 81 -1.03 7.88 -10.64
CA ALA A 81 0.19 7.11 -10.42
C ALA A 81 0.72 7.26 -8.99
N SER A 82 0.80 8.48 -8.45
CA SER A 82 1.23 8.70 -7.06
C SER A 82 0.28 8.08 -6.02
N SER A 83 -1.03 8.08 -6.27
CA SER A 83 -2.01 7.43 -5.39
C SER A 83 -1.86 5.91 -5.43
N ARG A 84 -1.62 5.34 -6.61
CA ARG A 84 -1.40 3.89 -6.82
C ARG A 84 -0.10 3.42 -6.15
N GLU A 85 0.98 4.16 -6.33
CA GLU A 85 2.26 3.89 -5.64
C GLU A 85 2.07 3.89 -4.12
N ALA A 86 1.39 4.90 -3.56
CA ALA A 86 1.11 4.95 -2.11
C ALA A 86 0.19 3.81 -1.63
N TRP A 87 -0.83 3.45 -2.41
CA TRP A 87 -1.74 2.33 -2.10
C TRP A 87 -1.01 0.97 -2.08
N THR A 88 -0.17 0.72 -3.08
CA THR A 88 0.55 -0.56 -3.25
C THR A 88 1.78 -0.69 -2.35
N TYR A 89 2.39 0.42 -1.94
CA TYR A 89 3.37 0.44 -0.85
C TYR A 89 2.78 -0.14 0.45
N LEU A 90 1.48 0.03 0.68
CA LEU A 90 0.78 -0.47 1.86
C LEU A 90 0.34 -1.94 1.75
N ASN A 91 0.72 -2.66 0.68
CA ASN A 91 0.38 -4.07 0.44
C ASN A 91 0.54 -4.98 1.69
N PRO A 92 1.66 -4.95 2.44
CA PRO A 92 1.83 -5.77 3.64
C PRO A 92 0.76 -5.55 4.72
N TRP A 93 0.03 -4.44 4.65
CA TRP A 93 -0.97 -4.01 5.62
C TRP A 93 -2.40 -4.07 5.06
N TRP A 94 -2.63 -4.81 3.98
CA TRP A 94 -3.96 -4.98 3.38
C TRP A 94 -4.86 -5.98 4.13
N PHE A 95 -4.80 -5.98 5.46
CA PHE A 95 -5.68 -6.75 6.35
C PHE A 95 -6.43 -5.81 7.31
N GLY A 96 -7.28 -6.37 8.19
CA GLY A 96 -8.08 -5.57 9.13
C GLY A 96 -9.02 -4.59 8.40
N PRO A 97 -8.95 -3.27 8.67
CA PRO A 97 -9.81 -2.26 8.03
C PRO A 97 -9.93 -2.39 6.51
N VAL A 98 -8.83 -2.70 5.82
CA VAL A 98 -8.82 -2.88 4.36
C VAL A 98 -9.74 -4.02 3.92
N MET A 99 -9.74 -5.13 4.65
CA MET A 99 -10.55 -6.31 4.35
C MET A 99 -12.00 -6.13 4.79
N ASP A 100 -12.23 -5.52 5.95
CA ASP A 100 -13.56 -5.23 6.48
C ASP A 100 -14.35 -4.31 5.55
N ARG A 101 -13.67 -3.31 4.98
CA ARG A 101 -14.24 -2.34 4.04
C ARG A 101 -14.22 -2.82 2.59
N ARG A 102 -13.48 -3.88 2.30
CA ARG A 102 -13.23 -4.40 0.95
C ARG A 102 -12.57 -3.37 0.04
N SER A 103 -11.66 -2.56 0.60
CA SER A 103 -11.11 -1.36 -0.06
C SER A 103 -10.33 -1.66 -1.33
N ARG A 104 -9.77 -2.87 -1.48
CA ARG A 104 -9.12 -3.32 -2.73
C ARG A 104 -10.04 -3.18 -3.94
N PHE A 105 -11.34 -3.43 -3.78
CA PHE A 105 -12.35 -3.32 -4.85
C PHE A 105 -12.93 -1.91 -5.01
N ILE A 106 -12.39 -0.93 -4.29
CA ILE A 106 -12.84 0.47 -4.30
C ILE A 106 -11.70 1.36 -4.79
N VAL A 107 -10.49 1.11 -4.29
CA VAL A 107 -9.32 1.94 -4.56
C VAL A 107 -8.73 1.63 -5.92
N ASP A 108 -8.33 0.38 -6.17
CA ASP A 108 -7.63 0.02 -7.41
C ASP A 108 -7.82 -1.46 -7.71
N SER A 109 -8.74 -1.75 -8.63
CA SER A 109 -9.05 -3.10 -9.12
C SER A 109 -8.96 -3.14 -10.64
N ASP A 110 -8.81 -4.35 -11.17
CA ASP A 110 -8.89 -4.59 -12.61
C ASP A 110 -10.21 -4.05 -13.16
N VAL A 111 -10.13 -3.29 -14.24
CA VAL A 111 -11.28 -2.65 -14.86
C VAL A 111 -11.65 -3.30 -16.19
N GLU A 112 -12.96 -3.30 -16.49
CA GLU A 112 -13.49 -3.75 -17.77
C GLU A 112 -13.98 -2.53 -18.55
N THR A 113 -13.23 -2.13 -19.58
CA THR A 113 -13.52 -0.90 -20.34
C THR A 113 -14.91 -0.92 -20.98
N ALA A 114 -15.41 -2.09 -21.39
CA ALA A 114 -16.76 -2.22 -21.94
C ALA A 114 -17.86 -1.90 -20.91
N GLU A 115 -17.64 -2.21 -19.64
CA GLU A 115 -18.58 -1.89 -18.55
C GLU A 115 -18.50 -0.41 -18.16
N ILE A 116 -17.31 0.20 -18.25
CA ILE A 116 -17.14 1.66 -18.11
C ILE A 116 -17.88 2.39 -19.25
N ASP A 117 -17.69 1.96 -20.51
CA ASP A 117 -18.39 2.54 -21.67
C ASP A 117 -19.92 2.47 -21.48
N ALA A 118 -20.43 1.30 -21.05
CA ALA A 118 -21.85 1.11 -20.79
C ALA A 118 -22.38 2.02 -19.67
N LEU A 119 -21.59 2.26 -18.62
CA LEU A 119 -21.92 3.18 -17.53
C LEU A 119 -21.97 4.63 -18.02
N LEU A 120 -20.98 5.06 -18.81
CA LEU A 120 -20.93 6.40 -19.37
C LEU A 120 -22.13 6.67 -20.28
N ASP A 121 -22.58 5.67 -21.04
CA ASP A 121 -23.72 5.73 -21.97
C ASP A 121 -25.11 5.69 -21.30
N ASN A 122 -25.24 5.22 -20.05
CA ASN A 122 -26.57 4.93 -19.45
C ASN A 122 -27.40 6.18 -19.07
N GLY A 123 -26.77 7.37 -19.00
CA GLY A 123 -27.41 8.65 -18.68
C GLY A 123 -27.89 8.83 -17.23
N GLU A 124 -27.66 7.87 -16.33
CA GLU A 124 -27.95 8.00 -14.90
C GLU A 124 -26.90 8.88 -14.19
N PRO A 125 -27.22 9.62 -13.12
CA PRO A 125 -26.21 10.40 -12.41
C PRO A 125 -25.03 9.54 -11.96
N ILE A 126 -23.80 10.01 -12.20
CA ILE A 126 -22.58 9.39 -11.67
C ILE A 126 -22.14 10.23 -10.47
N ASP A 127 -22.24 9.63 -9.29
CA ASP A 127 -21.71 10.20 -8.06
C ASP A 127 -21.02 9.10 -7.24
N THR A 128 -20.33 9.52 -6.18
CA THR A 128 -19.62 8.65 -5.25
C THR A 128 -20.50 7.55 -4.64
N THR A 129 -21.78 7.83 -4.41
CA THR A 129 -22.72 6.86 -3.83
C THR A 129 -23.11 5.82 -4.87
N ALA A 130 -23.41 6.24 -6.10
CA ALA A 130 -23.73 5.34 -7.19
C ALA A 130 -22.55 4.39 -7.49
N LEU A 131 -21.33 4.91 -7.61
CA LEU A 131 -20.12 4.09 -7.81
C LEU A 131 -19.88 3.09 -6.68
N ARG A 132 -20.18 3.47 -5.44
CA ARG A 132 -20.01 2.59 -4.28
C ARG A 132 -21.06 1.49 -4.19
N ASP A 133 -22.33 1.87 -4.39
CA ASP A 133 -23.48 1.03 -4.01
C ASP A 133 -24.11 0.28 -5.20
N LEU A 134 -23.95 0.77 -6.43
CA LEU A 134 -24.66 0.28 -7.61
C LEU A 134 -23.75 -0.36 -8.67
N TYR A 135 -22.49 0.08 -8.77
CA TYR A 135 -21.55 -0.37 -9.80
C TYR A 135 -20.50 -1.35 -9.27
N GLY A 136 -19.97 -2.17 -10.19
CA GLY A 136 -18.97 -3.18 -9.90
C GLY A 136 -17.58 -2.58 -9.61
N ALA A 137 -16.69 -3.41 -9.08
CA ALA A 137 -15.30 -3.02 -8.83
C ALA A 137 -14.55 -2.68 -10.13
N ASP A 138 -14.92 -3.36 -11.21
CA ASP A 138 -14.43 -3.22 -12.58
C ASP A 138 -14.82 -1.90 -13.27
N GLN A 139 -15.62 -1.06 -12.60
CA GLN A 139 -16.10 0.22 -13.13
C GLN A 139 -15.67 1.42 -12.28
N ARG A 140 -14.79 1.22 -11.29
CA ARG A 140 -14.43 2.28 -10.32
C ARG A 140 -12.97 2.24 -9.85
N GLY A 141 -12.58 3.27 -9.13
CA GLY A 141 -11.23 3.42 -8.57
C GLY A 141 -10.22 4.03 -9.54
N LEU A 142 -8.94 3.87 -9.20
CA LEU A 142 -7.80 4.45 -9.93
C LEU A 142 -7.69 3.90 -11.36
N GLY A 143 -7.80 2.57 -11.54
CA GLY A 143 -7.81 1.96 -12.87
C GLY A 143 -8.90 2.48 -13.80
N ALA A 144 -10.08 2.82 -13.25
CA ALA A 144 -11.19 3.35 -14.03
C ALA A 144 -10.93 4.78 -14.51
N ILE A 145 -10.27 5.60 -13.67
CA ILE A 145 -9.80 6.94 -14.09
C ILE A 145 -8.80 6.80 -15.23
N ASP A 146 -7.79 5.94 -15.11
CA ASP A 146 -6.77 5.77 -16.15
C ASP A 146 -7.36 5.32 -17.50
N ALA A 147 -8.36 4.44 -17.45
CA ALA A 147 -9.03 3.93 -18.66
C ALA A 147 -9.64 5.04 -19.51
N VAL A 148 -10.17 6.10 -18.89
CA VAL A 148 -10.89 7.18 -19.59
C VAL A 148 -10.02 8.40 -19.91
N LEU A 149 -8.86 8.55 -19.26
CA LEU A 149 -7.96 9.70 -19.50
C LEU A 149 -7.34 9.73 -20.90
N GLY A 150 -7.35 8.59 -21.62
CA GLY A 150 -6.91 8.50 -23.01
C GLY A 150 -7.95 8.94 -24.05
N GLU A 151 -9.18 9.22 -23.62
CA GLU A 151 -10.32 9.46 -24.50
C GLU A 151 -10.65 10.94 -24.72
N ALA A 152 -11.68 11.21 -25.54
CA ALA A 152 -12.19 12.56 -25.70
C ALA A 152 -12.95 12.99 -24.44
N LEU A 153 -12.39 13.92 -23.68
CA LEU A 153 -13.04 14.46 -22.49
C LEU A 153 -14.29 15.25 -22.84
N ASP A 154 -15.43 14.78 -22.35
CA ASP A 154 -16.68 15.53 -22.29
C ASP A 154 -17.14 15.73 -20.83
N GLU A 155 -18.31 16.33 -20.66
CA GLU A 155 -18.89 16.60 -19.33
C GLU A 155 -19.12 15.30 -18.55
N ARG A 156 -19.47 14.21 -19.23
CA ARG A 156 -19.78 12.92 -18.62
C ARG A 156 -18.51 12.21 -18.13
N THR A 157 -17.46 12.19 -18.94
CA THR A 157 -16.15 11.68 -18.51
C THR A 157 -15.61 12.49 -17.33
N CYS A 158 -15.82 13.81 -17.33
CA CYS A 158 -15.44 14.69 -16.23
C CYS A 158 -16.16 14.32 -14.92
N GLU A 159 -17.48 14.15 -14.95
CA GLU A 159 -18.27 13.67 -13.80
C GLU A 159 -17.75 12.32 -13.28
N PHE A 160 -17.44 11.39 -14.18
CA PHE A 160 -16.94 10.07 -13.84
C PHE A 160 -15.56 10.11 -13.15
N VAL A 161 -14.63 10.90 -13.66
CA VAL A 161 -13.28 11.05 -13.07
C VAL A 161 -13.37 11.69 -11.69
N VAL A 162 -14.18 12.73 -11.52
CA VAL A 162 -14.39 13.39 -10.20
C VAL A 162 -15.02 12.43 -9.21
N ALA A 163 -16.08 11.72 -9.59
CA ALA A 163 -16.76 10.79 -8.70
C ALA A 163 -15.83 9.64 -8.25
N ASN A 164 -14.96 9.13 -9.13
CA ASN A 164 -13.98 8.12 -8.76
C ASN A 164 -12.86 8.69 -7.86
N ALA A 165 -12.35 9.88 -8.16
CA ALA A 165 -11.33 10.52 -7.33
C ALA A 165 -11.85 10.81 -5.92
N GLU A 166 -13.08 11.30 -5.80
CA GLU A 166 -13.76 11.51 -4.52
C GLU A 166 -14.00 10.18 -3.79
N LEU A 167 -14.34 9.10 -4.51
CA LEU A 167 -14.51 7.76 -3.93
C LEU A 167 -13.21 7.23 -3.33
N VAL A 168 -12.10 7.32 -4.08
CA VAL A 168 -10.77 6.90 -3.62
C VAL A 168 -10.34 7.74 -2.42
N ARG A 169 -10.52 9.07 -2.47
CA ARG A 169 -10.23 9.94 -1.32
C ARG A 169 -11.04 9.57 -0.09
N ALA A 170 -12.35 9.40 -0.22
CA ALA A 170 -13.21 9.05 0.89
C ALA A 170 -12.83 7.69 1.51
N GLU A 171 -12.35 6.74 0.69
CA GLU A 171 -11.86 5.46 1.18
C GLU A 171 -10.51 5.56 1.87
N ALA A 172 -9.57 6.32 1.30
CA ALA A 172 -8.26 6.57 1.91
C ALA A 172 -8.38 7.30 3.26
N ASP A 173 -9.23 8.33 3.34
CA ASP A 173 -9.53 9.06 4.58
C ASP A 173 -10.10 8.11 5.66
N ALA A 174 -10.99 7.20 5.29
CA ALA A 174 -11.59 6.24 6.21
C ALA A 174 -10.56 5.21 6.71
N LEU A 175 -9.71 4.68 5.83
CA LEU A 175 -8.64 3.75 6.21
C LEU A 175 -7.62 4.41 7.13
N ALA A 176 -7.20 5.64 6.82
CA ALA A 176 -6.30 6.40 7.69
C ALA A 176 -6.89 6.60 9.09
N ALA A 177 -8.19 6.91 9.19
CA ALA A 177 -8.86 7.06 10.47
C ALA A 177 -8.97 5.73 11.24
N GLU A 178 -9.37 4.64 10.57
CA GLU A 178 -9.57 3.34 11.20
C GLU A 178 -8.25 2.70 11.68
N TRP A 179 -7.16 2.91 10.95
CA TRP A 179 -5.84 2.40 11.35
C TRP A 179 -5.27 3.05 12.61
N VAL A 180 -5.66 4.30 12.93
CA VAL A 180 -5.29 4.95 14.20
C VAL A 180 -5.86 4.19 15.41
N ASP A 181 -7.09 3.66 15.29
CA ASP A 181 -7.74 2.90 16.36
C ASP A 181 -7.36 1.41 16.31
N TYR A 182 -7.22 0.84 15.12
CA TYR A 182 -6.93 -0.59 14.91
C TYR A 182 -5.47 -0.94 15.20
N GLY A 183 -4.52 -0.12 14.74
CA GLY A 183 -3.08 -0.38 14.85
C GLY A 183 -2.62 -0.78 16.26
N PRO A 184 -2.94 -0.01 17.31
CA PRO A 184 -2.56 -0.34 18.68
C PRO A 184 -3.10 -1.67 19.20
N THR A 185 -4.17 -2.22 18.60
CA THR A 185 -4.71 -3.53 19.00
C THR A 185 -3.82 -4.69 18.56
N LEU A 186 -3.01 -4.50 17.52
CA LEU A 186 -2.13 -5.52 16.96
C LEU A 186 -0.91 -5.80 17.85
N GLY A 187 -0.41 -4.78 18.54
CA GLY A 187 0.70 -4.88 19.49
C GLY A 187 0.28 -5.06 20.95
N ALA A 188 -1.00 -5.30 21.22
CA ALA A 188 -1.54 -5.29 22.60
C ALA A 188 -1.01 -6.44 23.47
N ASP A 189 -0.74 -7.59 22.86
CA ASP A 189 -0.07 -8.73 23.47
C ASP A 189 0.60 -9.61 22.39
N ASP A 190 1.41 -10.59 22.81
CA ASP A 190 2.14 -11.47 21.88
C ASP A 190 1.22 -12.34 21.00
N ALA A 191 -0.02 -12.61 21.43
CA ALA A 191 -0.96 -13.41 20.64
C ALA A 191 -1.52 -12.58 19.48
N ALA A 192 -1.97 -11.34 19.76
CA ALA A 192 -2.37 -10.38 18.74
C ALA A 192 -1.22 -10.06 17.78
N ALA A 193 -0.02 -9.85 18.32
CA ALA A 193 1.17 -9.56 17.51
C ALA A 193 1.54 -10.73 16.61
N ASN A 194 1.42 -11.96 17.09
CA ASN A 194 1.64 -13.14 16.26
C ASN A 194 0.67 -13.21 15.07
N GLU A 195 -0.61 -12.94 15.29
CA GLU A 195 -1.62 -12.90 14.22
C GLU A 195 -1.33 -11.78 13.22
N ALA A 196 -0.97 -10.59 13.71
CA ALA A 196 -0.58 -9.46 12.86
C ALA A 196 0.62 -9.78 11.97
N ILE A 197 1.66 -10.40 12.54
CA ILE A 197 2.85 -10.83 11.79
C ILE A 197 2.48 -11.87 10.74
N GLU A 198 1.64 -12.85 11.07
CA GLU A 198 1.18 -13.88 10.12
C GLU A 198 0.44 -13.24 8.94
N LEU A 199 -0.49 -12.33 9.21
CA LEU A 199 -1.23 -11.59 8.18
C LEU A 199 -0.29 -10.75 7.31
N MET A 200 0.61 -9.99 7.93
CA MET A 200 1.56 -9.13 7.23
C MET A 200 2.52 -9.93 6.32
N VAL A 201 3.03 -11.07 6.80
CA VAL A 201 3.87 -11.97 6.01
C VAL A 201 3.08 -12.58 4.84
N ASN A 202 1.84 -13.02 5.07
CA ASN A 202 0.99 -13.55 4.01
C ASN A 202 0.67 -12.51 2.95
N GLU A 203 0.29 -11.29 3.33
CA GLU A 203 0.03 -10.19 2.38
C GLU A 203 1.29 -9.81 1.58
N SER A 204 2.46 -9.81 2.22
CA SER A 204 3.74 -9.59 1.53
C SER A 204 4.03 -10.67 0.49
N LEU A 205 3.72 -11.94 0.79
CA LEU A 205 3.88 -13.05 -0.15
C LEU A 205 2.88 -12.97 -1.31
N PHE A 206 1.62 -12.62 -1.04
CA PHE A 206 0.64 -12.40 -2.10
C PHE A 206 1.04 -11.25 -3.02
N ALA A 207 1.55 -10.15 -2.45
CA ALA A 207 2.06 -9.02 -3.21
C ALA A 207 3.26 -9.43 -4.10
N LEU A 208 4.24 -10.16 -3.57
CA LEU A 208 5.36 -10.68 -4.36
C LEU A 208 4.91 -11.58 -5.51
N ALA A 209 3.92 -12.43 -5.29
CA ALA A 209 3.39 -13.31 -6.33
C ALA A 209 2.75 -12.49 -7.46
N ALA A 210 2.01 -11.43 -7.13
CA ALA A 210 1.37 -10.54 -8.11
C ALA A 210 2.38 -9.78 -8.98
N LEU A 211 3.59 -9.49 -8.47
CA LEU A 211 4.62 -8.78 -9.23
C LEU A 211 5.12 -9.52 -10.47
N ARG A 212 4.88 -10.83 -10.59
CA ARG A 212 5.35 -11.63 -11.74
C ARG A 212 4.66 -11.22 -13.06
N ASP A 213 3.42 -10.77 -12.97
CA ASP A 213 2.63 -10.34 -14.12
C ASP A 213 2.51 -8.80 -14.20
N GLU A 214 3.06 -8.09 -13.22
CA GLU A 214 3.06 -6.63 -13.17
C GLU A 214 4.09 -6.03 -14.16
N THR A 215 3.68 -4.97 -14.86
CA THR A 215 4.50 -4.29 -15.87
C THR A 215 4.75 -2.82 -15.55
N ASP A 216 4.01 -2.23 -14.61
CA ASP A 216 4.24 -0.88 -14.13
C ASP A 216 5.42 -0.86 -13.14
N ALA A 217 6.53 -0.25 -13.57
CA ALA A 217 7.75 -0.17 -12.77
C ALA A 217 7.56 0.61 -11.45
N GLY A 218 6.65 1.58 -11.40
CA GLY A 218 6.33 2.33 -10.18
C GLY A 218 5.62 1.45 -9.17
N VAL A 219 4.66 0.64 -9.61
CA VAL A 219 3.94 -0.35 -8.77
C VAL A 219 4.90 -1.41 -8.24
N VAL A 220 5.78 -1.94 -9.10
CA VAL A 220 6.79 -2.93 -8.70
C VAL A 220 7.71 -2.37 -7.63
N GLU A 221 8.27 -1.18 -7.85
CA GLU A 221 9.18 -0.54 -6.87
C GLU A 221 8.44 -0.25 -5.55
N ALA A 222 7.25 0.36 -5.61
CA ALA A 222 6.45 0.68 -4.42
C ALA A 222 6.11 -0.57 -3.59
N THR A 223 5.68 -1.65 -4.25
CA THR A 223 5.36 -2.92 -3.59
C THR A 223 6.59 -3.51 -2.89
N LEU A 224 7.74 -3.57 -3.57
CA LEU A 224 8.97 -4.11 -2.98
C LEU A 224 9.47 -3.25 -1.82
N ARG A 225 9.32 -1.92 -1.90
CA ARG A 225 9.61 -1.00 -0.79
C ARG A 225 8.70 -1.20 0.40
N GLY A 226 7.41 -1.44 0.17
CA GLY A 226 6.46 -1.78 1.22
C GLY A 226 6.87 -3.05 1.96
N ILE A 227 7.23 -4.10 1.21
CA ILE A 227 7.72 -5.37 1.76
C ILE A 227 9.03 -5.17 2.52
N GLU A 228 9.97 -4.39 1.98
CA GLU A 228 11.22 -4.04 2.66
C GLU A 228 10.96 -3.37 4.00
N TRP A 229 10.07 -2.38 4.03
CA TRP A 229 9.69 -1.71 5.26
C TRP A 229 9.06 -2.67 6.29
N ALA A 230 8.08 -3.48 5.89
CA ALA A 230 7.43 -4.44 6.78
C ALA A 230 8.39 -5.51 7.32
N MET A 231 9.29 -6.01 6.47
CA MET A 231 10.17 -7.14 6.81
C MET A 231 11.44 -6.70 7.54
N VAL A 232 12.07 -5.62 7.07
CA VAL A 232 13.41 -5.19 7.48
C VAL A 232 13.38 -3.85 8.22
N GLY A 233 12.42 -2.99 7.90
CA GLY A 233 12.37 -1.59 8.33
C GLY A 233 12.91 -0.64 7.26
N ASP A 234 12.81 0.67 7.49
CA ASP A 234 13.23 1.69 6.53
C ASP A 234 14.73 2.02 6.57
N GLY A 235 15.51 1.25 7.34
CA GLY A 235 16.94 1.47 7.57
C GLY A 235 17.27 2.61 8.53
N THR A 236 16.27 3.21 9.18
CA THR A 236 16.45 4.12 10.32
C THR A 236 16.21 3.38 11.63
N ASP A 237 16.77 3.87 12.74
CA ASP A 237 16.51 3.33 14.08
C ASP A 237 15.04 3.52 14.53
N SER A 238 14.21 4.19 13.72
CA SER A 238 12.86 4.65 14.08
C SER A 238 11.71 3.90 13.38
N ALA A 239 11.85 3.44 12.14
CA ALA A 239 10.77 2.70 11.49
C ALA A 239 11.03 1.19 11.61
N ALA A 240 10.32 0.57 12.54
CA ALA A 240 10.44 -0.86 12.79
C ALA A 240 9.90 -1.68 11.61
N GLY A 241 10.59 -2.78 11.30
CA GLY A 241 10.04 -3.94 10.62
C GLY A 241 10.11 -5.14 11.57
N ILE A 242 9.86 -6.36 11.08
CA ILE A 242 9.99 -7.57 11.92
C ILE A 242 11.43 -8.11 12.06
N ALA A 243 12.43 -7.49 11.41
CA ALA A 243 13.83 -7.90 11.50
C ALA A 243 14.37 -8.13 12.94
N PRO A 244 14.00 -7.32 13.97
CA PRO A 244 14.45 -7.57 15.34
C PRO A 244 13.99 -8.91 15.95
N LEU A 245 13.02 -9.60 15.33
CA LEU A 245 12.53 -10.92 15.73
C LEU A 245 13.25 -12.06 14.98
N LEU A 246 14.14 -11.73 14.05
CA LEU A 246 14.86 -12.67 13.19
C LEU A 246 16.31 -12.83 13.67
N ASP A 247 16.94 -13.93 13.24
CA ASP A 247 18.39 -14.06 13.33
C ASP A 247 19.06 -13.05 12.38
N ASP A 248 20.18 -12.45 12.82
CA ASP A 248 20.92 -11.44 12.06
C ASP A 248 21.29 -11.92 10.65
N ASP A 249 21.61 -13.21 10.48
CA ASP A 249 21.95 -13.77 9.16
C ASP A 249 20.71 -13.81 8.25
N VAL A 250 19.53 -14.11 8.80
CA VAL A 250 18.26 -14.13 8.05
C VAL A 250 17.84 -12.71 7.68
N ALA A 251 17.88 -11.78 8.62
CA ALA A 251 17.55 -10.38 8.38
C ALA A 251 18.50 -9.76 7.34
N GLY A 252 19.81 -10.01 7.47
CA GLY A 252 20.82 -9.55 6.53
C GLY A 252 20.62 -10.12 5.12
N GLN A 253 20.38 -11.44 5.01
CA GLN A 253 20.09 -12.08 3.73
C GLN A 253 18.84 -11.48 3.05
N LEU A 254 17.76 -11.28 3.82
CA LEU A 254 16.52 -10.74 3.28
C LEU A 254 16.69 -9.29 2.80
N ALA A 255 17.40 -8.46 3.56
CA ALA A 255 17.72 -7.09 3.17
C ALA A 255 18.52 -7.02 1.86
N GLU A 256 19.54 -7.87 1.71
CA GLU A 256 20.33 -7.94 0.47
C GLU A 256 19.49 -8.36 -0.74
N GLN A 257 18.60 -9.34 -0.57
CA GLN A 257 17.74 -9.83 -1.64
C GLN A 257 16.67 -8.83 -2.04
N LEU A 258 16.05 -8.14 -1.08
CA LEU A 258 15.11 -7.05 -1.36
C LEU A 258 15.79 -5.90 -2.09
N ALA A 259 16.97 -5.47 -1.64
CA ALA A 259 17.74 -4.45 -2.34
C ALA A 259 18.08 -4.85 -3.78
N ALA A 260 18.41 -6.13 -4.02
CA ALA A 260 18.63 -6.66 -5.35
C ALA A 260 17.36 -6.68 -6.21
N ALA A 261 16.22 -7.10 -5.65
CA ALA A 261 14.93 -7.12 -6.33
C ALA A 261 14.44 -5.71 -6.68
N ILE A 262 14.63 -4.72 -5.79
CA ILE A 262 14.30 -3.31 -6.06
C ILE A 262 15.16 -2.76 -7.20
N ALA A 263 16.44 -3.11 -7.23
CA ALA A 263 17.34 -2.67 -8.30
C ALA A 263 17.08 -3.37 -9.65
N ASP A 264 16.63 -4.62 -9.61
CA ASP A 264 16.35 -5.47 -10.76
C ASP A 264 15.25 -6.49 -10.41
N PRO A 265 13.96 -6.20 -10.71
CA PRO A 265 12.83 -7.04 -10.32
C PRO A 265 12.64 -8.24 -11.24
N SER A 266 13.74 -8.92 -11.59
CA SER A 266 13.69 -10.15 -12.37
C SER A 266 13.07 -11.30 -11.55
N ASP A 267 12.43 -12.27 -12.24
CA ASP A 267 11.86 -13.48 -11.63
C ASP A 267 12.82 -14.17 -10.66
N GLY A 268 14.12 -14.19 -10.99
CA GLY A 268 15.15 -14.77 -10.14
C GLY A 268 15.34 -14.05 -8.81
N ASN A 269 15.29 -12.72 -8.81
CA ASN A 269 15.42 -11.91 -7.59
C ASN A 269 14.13 -11.95 -6.78
N LEU A 270 12.95 -11.88 -7.42
CA LEU A 270 11.66 -12.01 -6.75
C LEU A 270 11.53 -13.38 -6.07
N MET A 271 11.87 -14.46 -6.77
CA MET A 271 11.86 -15.82 -6.21
C MET A 271 12.86 -15.98 -5.07
N ALA A 272 14.01 -15.29 -5.10
CA ALA A 272 14.97 -15.34 -4.00
C ALA A 272 14.39 -14.74 -2.71
N VAL A 273 13.71 -13.58 -2.81
CA VAL A 273 13.01 -12.95 -1.68
C VAL A 273 11.90 -13.88 -1.16
N GLU A 274 11.04 -14.37 -2.05
CA GLU A 274 9.94 -15.28 -1.71
C GLU A 274 10.43 -16.55 -0.99
N MET A 275 11.49 -17.20 -1.49
CA MET A 275 12.07 -18.38 -0.85
C MET A 275 12.61 -18.08 0.56
N THR A 276 13.26 -16.93 0.75
CA THR A 276 13.78 -16.55 2.07
C THR A 276 12.65 -16.26 3.04
N ILE A 277 11.60 -15.57 2.62
CA ILE A 277 10.43 -15.33 3.47
C ILE A 277 9.78 -16.68 3.83
N THR A 278 9.42 -17.48 2.84
CA THR A 278 8.69 -18.75 3.03
C THR A 278 9.47 -19.81 3.81
N THR A 279 10.81 -19.82 3.72
CA THR A 279 11.65 -20.84 4.37
C THR A 279 12.27 -20.35 5.67
N ASN A 280 12.89 -19.17 5.65
CA ASN A 280 13.71 -18.72 6.77
C ASN A 280 12.90 -17.86 7.75
N VAL A 281 12.17 -16.85 7.25
CA VAL A 281 11.35 -15.96 8.09
C VAL A 281 10.23 -16.74 8.78
N VAL A 282 9.46 -17.51 8.01
CA VAL A 282 8.34 -18.32 8.51
C VAL A 282 8.80 -19.35 9.54
N SER A 283 9.92 -20.04 9.28
CA SER A 283 10.50 -21.01 10.21
C SER A 283 11.01 -20.33 11.49
N ALA A 284 11.73 -19.22 11.37
CA ALA A 284 12.25 -18.47 12.51
C ALA A 284 11.12 -17.95 13.42
N LEU A 285 10.02 -17.52 12.82
CA LEU A 285 8.86 -16.98 13.54
C LEU A 285 7.82 -18.05 13.91
N GLY A 286 7.98 -19.30 13.45
CA GLY A 286 7.02 -20.38 13.72
C GLY A 286 5.61 -20.08 13.18
N LEU A 287 5.52 -19.39 12.04
CA LEU A 287 4.24 -18.99 11.43
C LEU A 287 3.65 -20.13 10.60
N ALA A 288 2.33 -20.11 10.43
CA ALA A 288 1.64 -20.92 9.44
C ALA A 288 1.38 -20.07 8.19
N VAL A 289 2.12 -20.29 7.09
CA VAL A 289 1.77 -19.67 5.81
C VAL A 289 0.68 -20.48 5.16
N GLN A 290 -0.44 -19.82 4.85
CA GLN A 290 -1.48 -20.41 4.01
C GLN A 290 -1.14 -20.13 2.55
N PHE A 291 -0.48 -21.07 1.90
CA PHE A 291 -0.55 -21.13 0.45
C PHE A 291 -1.96 -21.59 0.12
N SER A 292 -2.77 -20.70 -0.45
CA SER A 292 -4.00 -21.14 -1.09
C SER A 292 -3.59 -22.07 -2.21
N ASP A 293 -3.79 -23.39 -2.05
CA ASP A 293 -3.69 -24.42 -3.10
C ASP A 293 -4.74 -24.20 -4.23
N ALA A 294 -5.26 -22.98 -4.41
CA ALA A 294 -6.22 -22.62 -5.45
C ALA A 294 -5.52 -22.38 -6.80
N ASP A 295 -4.66 -23.32 -7.19
CA ASP A 295 -4.47 -23.65 -8.60
C ASP A 295 -5.55 -24.69 -8.97
N GLY A 296 -6.67 -24.20 -9.52
CA GLY A 296 -7.57 -25.02 -10.35
C GLY A 296 -8.92 -25.45 -9.74
N ASP A 297 -9.96 -25.04 -10.46
CA ASP A 297 -11.29 -25.65 -10.64
C ASP A 297 -12.49 -24.93 -9.99
N GLY A 298 -13.13 -24.09 -10.82
CA GLY A 298 -14.46 -23.51 -10.62
C GLY A 298 -14.90 -22.64 -11.78
#